data_AF-A0A7C2XEW6-F1
#
_entry.id   AF-A0A7C2XEW6-F1
#
_cell.length_a   1.000
_cell.length_b   1.000
_cell.length_c   1.000
_cell.angle_alpha   90.00
_cell.angle_beta   90.00
_cell.angle_gamma   90.00
#
_symmetry.space_group_name_H-M   'P 1'
#
loop_
_entity.id
_entity.type
_entity.pdbx_description
1 polymer ?
#
loop_
_entity_poly.entity_id
_entity_poly.type
_entity_poly.pdbx_seq_one_letter_code
_entity_poly.pdbx_strand_id
1 'polypeptide(L)'
;GVITRHVETKVFDSIPNVENPLATGVMELTMKNSSRTWVEVTRAVFDNISLNIFYGDFVAMKGQMEIFSKSVAETTTITRPLQEGMKASIQLFVARQISLSERHQFMMEHGVGD
;
A
#
# COMPACT_ATOMS: atom_id res chain seq x y z
N GLY A 1 5.12 15.69 -10.47
CA GLY A 1 5.06 14.23 -10.65
C GLY A 1 6.06 13.58 -9.72
N VAL A 2 5.82 12.33 -9.32
CA VAL A 2 6.68 11.59 -8.36
C VAL A 2 7.40 10.48 -9.13
N ILE A 3 8.70 10.32 -8.92
CA ILE A 3 9.45 9.19 -9.47
C ILE A 3 9.28 8.02 -8.50
N THR A 4 8.71 6.92 -8.99
CA THR A 4 8.46 5.72 -8.18
C THR A 4 8.69 4.47 -9.00
N ARG A 5 8.89 3.33 -8.32
CA ARG A 5 8.84 2.03 -8.99
C ARG A 5 7.39 1.70 -9.30
N HIS A 6 7.07 1.63 -10.59
CA HIS A 6 5.73 1.26 -11.05
C HIS A 6 5.61 -0.25 -11.20
N VAL A 7 4.48 -0.80 -10.73
CA VAL A 7 4.08 -2.17 -10.95
C VAL A 7 2.61 -2.15 -11.36
N GLU A 8 2.31 -2.67 -12.54
CA GLU A 8 0.94 -2.87 -12.99
C GLU A 8 0.41 -4.17 -12.39
N THR A 9 -0.81 -4.13 -11.86
CA THR A 9 -1.43 -5.28 -11.20
C THR A 9 -2.88 -5.43 -11.65
N LYS A 10 -3.37 -6.67 -11.59
CA LYS A 10 -4.81 -6.94 -11.66
C LYS A 10 -5.45 -6.67 -10.30
N VAL A 11 -6.75 -6.41 -10.29
CA VAL A 11 -7.56 -6.28 -9.07
C VAL A 11 -8.30 -7.59 -8.83
N PHE A 12 -8.33 -8.02 -7.57
CA PHE A 12 -9.01 -9.24 -7.13
C PHE A 12 -9.88 -8.90 -5.92
N ASP A 13 -11.01 -9.60 -5.77
CA ASP A 13 -11.93 -9.47 -4.63
C ASP A 13 -11.53 -10.36 -3.42
N SER A 14 -10.58 -11.26 -3.66
CA SER A 14 -10.08 -12.27 -2.75
C SER A 14 -8.58 -12.47 -2.97
N ILE A 15 -7.90 -13.15 -2.03
CA ILE A 15 -6.46 -13.41 -2.14
C ILE A 15 -6.21 -14.30 -3.37
N PRO A 16 -5.49 -13.81 -4.40
CA PRO A 16 -5.24 -14.61 -5.59
C PRO A 16 -4.18 -15.69 -5.31
N ASN A 17 -4.17 -16.74 -6.13
CA ASN A 17 -3.07 -17.69 -6.12
C ASN A 17 -1.77 -17.02 -6.62
N VAL A 18 -0.70 -17.09 -5.84
CA VAL A 18 0.59 -16.48 -6.18
C VAL A 18 1.47 -17.52 -6.88
N GLU A 19 1.53 -17.45 -8.22
CA GLU A 19 2.29 -18.42 -9.03
C GLU A 19 3.79 -18.43 -8.71
N ASN A 20 4.38 -17.25 -8.47
CA ASN A 20 5.79 -17.10 -8.09
C ASN A 20 5.93 -16.17 -6.87
N PRO A 21 5.91 -16.74 -5.65
CA PRO A 21 6.03 -15.99 -4.40
C PRO A 21 7.33 -15.22 -4.20
N LEU A 22 8.38 -15.54 -4.98
CA LEU A 22 9.66 -14.84 -4.94
C LEU A 22 9.72 -13.61 -5.86
N ALA A 23 8.78 -13.51 -6.81
CA ALA A 23 8.71 -12.41 -7.76
C ALA A 23 7.57 -11.43 -7.45
N THR A 24 6.43 -11.94 -6.97
CA THR A 24 5.21 -11.15 -6.73
C THR A 24 4.62 -11.44 -5.36
N GLY A 25 3.88 -10.46 -4.83
CA GLY A 25 3.16 -10.56 -3.57
C GLY A 25 1.72 -10.10 -3.69
N VAL A 26 1.01 -10.14 -2.55
CA VAL A 26 -0.38 -9.68 -2.45
C VAL A 26 -0.45 -8.39 -1.66
N MET A 27 -1.13 -7.39 -2.21
CA MET A 27 -1.52 -6.19 -1.47
C MET A 27 -3.04 -6.22 -1.26
N GLU A 28 -3.47 -6.27 -0.02
CA GLU A 28 -4.86 -5.91 0.32
C GLU A 28 -4.95 -4.39 0.37
N LEU A 29 -5.82 -3.80 -0.43
CA LEU A 29 -6.05 -2.36 -0.45
C LEU A 29 -7.46 -2.05 0.01
N THR A 30 -7.59 -1.38 1.16
CA THR A 30 -8.87 -0.84 1.62
C THR A 30 -9.00 0.61 1.15
N MET A 31 -10.01 0.91 0.34
CA MET A 31 -10.28 2.27 -0.14
C MET A 31 -11.52 2.86 0.55
N LYS A 32 -11.42 4.10 0.99
CA LYS A 32 -12.54 4.89 1.50
C LYS A 32 -12.70 6.14 0.64
N ASN A 33 -13.84 6.26 -0.04
CA ASN A 33 -14.19 7.48 -0.74
C ASN A 33 -14.86 8.47 0.24
N SER A 34 -14.09 9.44 0.71
CA SER A 34 -14.57 10.54 1.57
C SER A 34 -14.96 11.79 0.77
N SER A 35 -14.82 11.74 -0.55
CA SER A 35 -15.28 12.82 -1.43
C SER A 35 -16.80 12.79 -1.61
N ARG A 36 -17.35 13.83 -2.23
CA ARG A 36 -18.79 13.93 -2.57
C ARG A 36 -19.12 13.38 -3.96
N THR A 37 -18.13 12.83 -4.67
CA THR A 37 -18.24 12.45 -6.08
C THR A 37 -17.75 11.03 -6.31
N TRP A 38 -18.16 10.44 -7.42
CA TRP A 38 -17.50 9.25 -7.94
C TRP A 38 -16.09 9.61 -8.38
N VAL A 39 -15.13 8.79 -7.96
CA VAL A 39 -13.71 8.90 -8.31
C VAL A 39 -13.27 7.54 -8.85
N GLU A 40 -12.81 7.53 -10.10
CA GLU A 40 -12.10 6.38 -10.66
C GLU A 40 -10.66 6.43 -10.15
N VAL A 41 -10.16 5.29 -9.64
CA VAL A 41 -8.80 5.20 -9.12
C VAL A 41 -7.99 4.28 -10.03
N THR A 42 -6.99 4.84 -10.70
CA THR A 42 -6.13 4.08 -11.62
C THR A 42 -4.77 3.77 -11.01
N ARG A 43 -4.37 4.50 -9.95
CA ARG A 43 -3.05 4.40 -9.33
C ARG A 43 -3.13 4.62 -7.82
N ALA A 44 -2.27 3.95 -7.08
CA ALA A 44 -2.00 4.20 -5.67
C ALA A 44 -0.49 4.26 -5.46
N VAL A 45 0.00 5.30 -4.79
CA VAL A 45 1.43 5.50 -4.50
C VAL A 45 1.64 5.36 -3.01
N PHE A 46 2.63 4.58 -2.61
CA PHE A 46 2.98 4.36 -1.20
C PHE A 46 4.42 4.80 -0.96
N ASP A 47 4.67 5.41 0.20
CA ASP A 47 6.02 5.75 0.65
C ASP A 47 6.77 4.46 1.05
N ASN A 48 7.98 4.29 0.52
CA ASN A 48 8.82 3.11 0.76
C ASN A 48 9.22 2.97 2.24
N ILE A 49 9.34 4.09 2.97
CA ILE A 49 9.66 4.09 4.41
C ILE A 49 8.52 3.46 5.20
N SER A 50 7.28 3.64 4.73
CA SER A 50 6.08 3.16 5.40
C SER A 50 5.74 1.70 5.11
N LEU A 51 6.47 0.99 4.24
CA LEU A 51 6.06 -0.34 3.79
C LEU A 51 6.19 -1.41 4.88
N ASN A 52 5.05 -1.91 5.34
CA ASN A 52 4.94 -3.03 6.28
C ASN A 52 4.73 -4.34 5.51
N ILE A 53 5.82 -5.06 5.22
CA ILE A 53 5.78 -6.34 4.50
C ILE A 53 5.82 -7.51 5.48
N PHE A 54 4.97 -8.50 5.25
CA PHE A 54 4.91 -9.78 5.97
C PHE A 54 5.19 -10.94 5.01
N TYR A 55 5.75 -12.04 5.51
CA TYR A 55 6.10 -13.20 4.71
C TYR A 55 5.61 -14.52 5.35
N GLY A 56 5.25 -15.47 4.49
CA GLY A 56 4.83 -16.84 4.80
C GLY A 56 4.96 -17.69 3.53
N ASP A 57 3.88 -18.35 3.11
CA ASP A 57 3.81 -19.05 1.81
C ASP A 57 3.93 -18.07 0.62
N PHE A 58 3.56 -16.80 0.85
CA PHE A 58 3.79 -15.67 -0.05
C PHE A 58 4.11 -14.41 0.75
N VAL A 59 4.52 -13.34 0.05
CA VAL A 59 4.75 -12.03 0.66
C VAL A 59 3.50 -11.16 0.52
N ALA A 60 3.16 -10.44 1.59
CA ALA A 60 1.96 -9.63 1.62
C ALA A 60 2.13 -8.32 2.36
N MET A 61 1.28 -7.35 2.03
CA MET A 61 1.12 -6.13 2.81
C MET A 61 -0.34 -5.65 2.78
N LYS A 62 -0.69 -4.79 3.73
CA LYS A 62 -1.99 -4.13 3.81
C LYS A 62 -1.83 -2.62 3.60
N GLY A 63 -2.54 -2.09 2.62
CA GLY A 63 -2.62 -0.66 2.31
C GLY A 63 -4.00 -0.10 2.63
N GLN A 64 -4.04 1.18 2.98
CA GLN A 64 -5.26 1.97 3.06
C GLN A 64 -5.13 3.19 2.16
N MET A 65 -6.24 3.58 1.55
CA MET A 65 -6.34 4.81 0.77
C MET A 65 -7.61 5.56 1.16
N GLU A 66 -7.48 6.82 1.57
CA GLU A 66 -8.60 7.73 1.77
C GLU A 66 -8.62 8.78 0.66
N ILE A 67 -9.71 8.81 -0.09
CA ILE A 67 -9.87 9.68 -1.27
C ILE A 67 -10.68 10.90 -0.85
N PHE A 68 -10.09 12.09 -1.00
CA PHE A 68 -10.72 13.37 -0.64
C PHE A 68 -11.30 14.09 -1.86
N SER A 69 -10.71 13.89 -3.04
CA SER A 69 -11.18 14.42 -4.32
C SER A 69 -10.63 13.62 -5.51
N LYS A 70 -10.92 14.04 -6.74
CA LYS A 70 -10.32 13.45 -7.95
C LYS A 70 -8.80 13.62 -8.04
N SER A 71 -8.23 14.59 -7.33
CA SER A 71 -6.80 14.90 -7.35
C SER A 71 -6.09 14.60 -6.03
N VAL A 72 -6.83 14.46 -4.93
CA VAL A 72 -6.27 14.35 -3.59
C VAL A 72 -6.71 13.05 -2.93
N ALA A 73 -5.73 12.25 -2.52
CA ALA A 73 -5.92 11.08 -1.69
C ALA A 73 -4.71 10.87 -0.78
N GLU A 74 -4.92 10.19 0.32
CA GLU A 74 -3.87 9.78 1.24
C GLU A 74 -3.73 8.27 1.21
N THR A 75 -2.49 7.77 1.20
CA THR A 75 -2.20 6.36 1.36
C THR A 75 -1.37 6.11 2.62
N THR A 76 -1.64 4.98 3.24
CA THR A 76 -0.84 4.48 4.37
C THR A 76 -0.81 2.96 4.34
N THR A 77 -0.02 2.36 5.23
CA THR A 77 0.04 0.90 5.36
C THR A 77 -0.28 0.49 6.80
N ILE A 78 -0.74 -0.75 6.95
CA ILE A 78 -1.11 -1.31 8.24
C ILE A 78 -0.01 -2.26 8.71
N THR A 79 0.48 -2.07 9.92
CA THR A 79 1.43 -2.98 10.58
C THR A 79 0.70 -4.21 11.16
N ARG A 80 -0.01 -4.95 10.29
CA ARG A 80 -0.66 -6.23 10.63
C ARG A 80 -0.57 -7.19 9.44
N PRO A 81 -0.37 -8.49 9.68
CA PRO A 81 -0.25 -9.47 8.62
C PRO A 81 -1.57 -9.66 7.86
N LEU A 82 -1.48 -10.14 6.61
CA LEU A 82 -2.66 -10.50 5.80
C LEU A 82 -3.33 -11.78 6.31
N GLN A 83 -2.52 -12.77 6.70
CA GLN A 83 -2.99 -14.04 7.24
C GLN A 83 -2.29 -14.34 8.57
N GLU A 84 -2.96 -15.11 9.42
CA GLU A 84 -2.38 -15.62 10.65
C GLU A 84 -1.13 -16.46 10.35
N GLY A 85 -0.10 -16.35 11.20
CA GLY A 85 1.16 -17.08 11.04
C GLY A 85 2.21 -16.41 10.15
N MET A 86 1.87 -15.34 9.39
CA MET A 86 2.86 -14.57 8.65
C MET A 86 3.81 -13.81 9.59
N LYS A 87 5.08 -13.72 9.20
CA LYS A 87 6.15 -13.05 9.96
C LYS A 87 6.42 -11.67 9.40
N ALA A 88 6.65 -10.69 10.27
CA ALA A 88 7.05 -9.35 9.85
C ALA A 88 8.47 -9.37 9.25
N SER A 89 8.64 -8.67 8.13
CA SER A 89 9.96 -8.41 7.54
C SER A 89 10.76 -7.38 8.35
N ILE A 90 12.07 -7.35 8.15
CA ILE A 90 12.94 -6.34 8.79
C ILE A 90 12.83 -5.04 8.00
N GLN A 91 12.40 -3.96 8.67
CA GLN A 91 12.40 -2.62 8.09
C GLN A 91 13.78 -1.99 8.16
N LEU A 92 14.42 -1.81 7.01
CA LEU A 92 15.78 -1.25 6.94
C LEU A 92 15.82 0.27 7.20
N PHE A 93 14.71 0.98 6.97
CA PHE A 93 14.65 2.44 7.15
C PHE A 93 14.45 2.84 8.62
N VAL A 94 13.66 2.08 9.39
CA VAL A 94 13.48 2.30 10.85
C VAL A 94 14.79 2.07 11.61
N ALA A 95 15.63 1.13 11.15
CA ALA A 95 16.94 0.88 11.75
C ALA A 95 17.92 2.06 11.61
N ARG A 96 17.64 3.05 10.75
CA ARG A 96 18.51 4.22 10.52
C ARG A 96 18.00 5.52 11.17
N GLN A 97 16.75 5.59 11.60
CA GLN A 97 16.18 6.78 12.24
C GLN A 97 15.45 6.39 13.52
N ILE A 98 16.19 6.44 14.64
CA ILE A 98 15.67 6.31 16.00
C ILE A 98 14.92 7.62 16.35
N SER A 99 13.75 7.86 15.75
CA SER A 99 12.77 8.91 16.13
C SER A 99 11.69 9.03 15.05
N LEU A 100 10.73 8.11 14.98
CA LEU A 100 9.59 8.28 14.06
C LEU A 100 8.30 7.80 14.72
N SER A 101 7.74 8.66 15.57
CA SER A 101 6.41 8.52 16.18
C SER A 101 5.27 8.98 15.28
N GLU A 102 5.53 9.23 14.00
CA GLU A 102 4.52 9.72 13.06
C GLU A 102 4.06 8.57 12.14
N ARG A 103 2.74 8.41 11.99
CA ARG A 103 2.16 7.57 10.92
C ARG A 103 2.70 8.11 9.60
N HIS A 104 3.56 7.33 8.94
CA HIS A 104 4.03 7.70 7.62
C HIS A 104 2.89 7.48 6.64
N GLN A 105 2.38 8.59 6.12
CA GLN A 105 1.31 8.65 5.14
C GLN A 105 1.82 9.43 3.93
N PHE A 106 1.42 9.00 2.74
CA PHE A 106 1.77 9.67 1.51
C PHE A 106 0.55 10.42 0.97
N MET A 107 0.69 11.73 0.81
CA MET A 107 -0.34 12.56 0.19
C MET A 107 -0.16 12.54 -1.34
N MET A 108 -1.12 11.94 -2.03
CA MET A 108 -1.23 12.00 -3.48
C MET A 108 -1.95 13.29 -3.86
N GLU A 109 -1.23 14.28 -4.40
CA GLU A 109 -1.81 15.55 -4.89
C GLU A 109 -2.06 15.55 -6.41
N HIS A 110 -1.60 14.50 -7.10
CA HIS A 110 -1.75 14.31 -8.53
C HIS A 110 -1.93 12.83 -8.86
N GLY A 111 -2.86 12.50 -9.77
CA GLY A 111 -2.97 11.17 -10.37
C GLY A 111 -3.76 10.14 -9.56
N VAL A 112 -4.73 10.60 -8.75
CA VAL A 112 -5.72 9.72 -8.08
C VAL A 112 -6.72 9.18 -9.10
N GLY A 113 -7.42 10.08 -9.80
CA GLY A 113 -8.25 9.76 -10.97
C GLY A 113 -7.82 10.51 -12.22
N ASP A 114 -8.30 10.04 -13.37
CA ASP A 114 -8.13 10.70 -14.67
C ASP A 114 -9.03 11.95 -14.83
#